data_AF-A0A8R2JW31-F1
#
_entry.id   AF-A0A8R2JW31-F1
#
_cell.length_a   1.000
_cell.length_b   1.000
_cell.length_c   1.000
_cell.angle_alpha   90.00
_cell.angle_beta   90.00
_cell.angle_gamma   90.00
#
_symmetry.space_group_name_H-M   'P 1'
#
loop_
_entity.id
_entity.type
_entity.pdbx_description
1 polymer ?
#
loop_
_entity_poly.entity_id
_entity_poly.type
_entity_poly.pdbx_seq_one_letter_code
_entity_poly.pdbx_strand_id
1 'polypeptide(L)' 'MFAPVFITWPNEEKVEKIKNGFFSYSTFPNVFGAIDGTHINILAPHDHQEAYVNRKGHHSIQLQVC' A
#
# COMPACT_ATOMS: atom_id res chain seq x y z
N MET A 1 -7.60 -21.08 0.78
CA MET A 1 -6.23 -21.26 1.29
C MET A 1 -5.64 -19.87 1.45
N PHE A 2 -5.59 -19.34 2.67
CA PHE A 2 -5.22 -17.94 2.91
C PHE A 2 -3.69 -17.82 2.87
N ALA A 3 -3.18 -17.33 1.72
CA ALA A 3 -1.81 -16.91 1.39
C ALA A 3 -0.65 -17.90 1.67
N PRO A 4 -0.24 -18.73 0.70
CA PRO A 4 0.98 -19.55 0.78
C PRO A 4 2.28 -18.76 0.52
N VAL A 5 2.21 -17.45 0.27
CA VAL A 5 3.36 -16.61 -0.12
C VAL A 5 3.51 -15.47 0.88
N PHE A 6 4.69 -15.41 1.52
CA PHE A 6 5.06 -14.37 2.45
C PHE A 6 5.82 -13.25 1.74
N ILE A 7 5.58 -12.01 2.17
CA ILE A 7 6.42 -10.88 1.79
C ILE A 7 7.79 -11.10 2.44
N THR A 8 8.86 -11.00 1.65
CA THR A 8 10.23 -11.14 2.11
C THR A 8 11.06 -9.98 1.58
N TRP A 9 12.08 -9.59 2.34
CA TRP A 9 13.01 -8.58 1.87
C TRP A 9 13.75 -9.08 0.61
N PRO A 10 13.80 -8.28 -0.48
CA PRO A 10 14.60 -8.61 -1.65
C PRO A 10 16.09 -8.66 -1.29
N ASN A 11 16.82 -9.55 -1.98
CA ASN A 11 18.28 -9.51 -1.99
C ASN A 11 18.78 -8.41 -2.94
N GLU A 12 20.09 -8.14 -2.93
CA GLU A 12 20.70 -7.06 -3.71
C GLU A 12 20.34 -7.11 -5.20
N GLU A 13 20.40 -8.30 -5.82
CA GLU A 13 20.05 -8.46 -7.23
C GLU A 13 18.58 -8.11 -7.52
N LYS A 14 17.66 -8.52 -6.65
CA LYS A 14 16.23 -8.17 -6.77
C LYS A 14 16.01 -6.69 -6.55
N VAL A 15 16.70 -6.07 -5.59
CA VAL A 15 16.61 -4.62 -5.33
C VAL A 15 16.94 -3.83 -6.59
N GLU A 16 18.05 -4.12 -7.25
CA GLU A 16 18.46 -3.39 -8.46
C GLU A 16 17.45 -3.56 -9.60
N LYS A 17 16.90 -4.77 -9.77
CA LYS A 17 15.82 -5.01 -10.75
C LYS A 17 14.56 -4.20 -10.43
N ILE A 18 14.13 -4.18 -9.16
CA ILE A 18 12.92 -3.45 -8.74
C ILE A 18 13.13 -1.95 -8.91
N LYS A 19 14.25 -1.40 -8.45
CA LYS A 19 14.60 0.02 -8.59
C LYS A 19 14.55 0.47 -10.03
N ASN A 20 15.21 -0.26 -10.94
CA ASN A 20 15.27 0.10 -12.34
C ASN A 20 13.89 0.04 -13.01
N GLY A 21 13.07 -0.97 -12.66
CA GLY A 21 11.70 -1.09 -13.16
C GLY A 21 10.83 0.09 -12.74
N PHE A 22 10.80 0.42 -11.44
CA PHE A 22 10.03 1.57 -10.94
C PHE A 22 10.53 2.90 -11.52
N PHE A 23 11.84 3.10 -11.58
CA PHE A 23 12.43 4.30 -12.15
C PHE A 23 12.05 4.46 -13.63
N SER A 24 12.08 3.37 -14.42
CA SER A 24 11.65 3.41 -15.82
C SER A 24 10.16 3.73 -16.01
N TYR A 25 9.32 3.29 -15.07
CA TYR A 25 7.87 3.45 -15.17
C TYR A 25 7.36 4.80 -14.67
N SER A 26 7.89 5.29 -13.54
CA SER A 26 7.38 6.48 -12.84
C SER A 26 8.41 7.57 -12.61
N THR A 27 9.68 7.37 -13.00
CA THR A 27 10.82 8.24 -12.64
C THR A 27 11.08 8.37 -11.14
N PHE A 28 10.40 7.57 -10.31
CA PHE A 28 10.60 7.59 -8.87
C PHE A 28 11.82 6.75 -8.49
N PRO A 29 12.89 7.36 -7.95
CA PRO A 29 14.14 6.66 -7.69
C PRO A 29 14.05 5.79 -6.43
N ASN A 30 14.93 4.79 -6.34
CA ASN A 30 15.17 4.00 -5.11
C ASN A 30 13.92 3.32 -4.52
N VAL A 31 13.00 2.81 -5.36
CA VAL A 31 11.89 1.96 -4.90
C VAL A 31 12.38 0.53 -4.69
N PHE A 32 12.11 -0.03 -3.51
CA PHE A 32 12.46 -1.42 -3.15
C PHE A 32 11.27 -2.39 -3.26
N GLY A 33 10.06 -1.85 -3.40
CA GLY A 33 8.81 -2.58 -3.54
C GLY A 33 7.60 -1.67 -3.34
N ALA A 34 6.41 -2.20 -3.54
CA ALA A 34 5.15 -1.53 -3.25
C ALA A 34 4.23 -2.46 -2.46
N ILE A 35 3.63 -1.94 -1.39
CA ILE A 35 2.65 -2.65 -0.56
C ILE A 35 1.33 -1.90 -0.73
N ASP A 36 0.31 -2.60 -1.20
CA ASP A 36 -1.02 -2.01 -1.32
C ASP A 36 -1.73 -2.00 0.05
N GLY A 37 -2.55 -0.98 0.27
CA GLY A 37 -3.40 -0.85 1.45
C GLY A 37 -4.83 -1.27 1.13
N THR A 38 -5.57 -1.73 2.13
CA THR A 38 -7.00 -2.03 1.99
C THR A 38 -7.81 -1.06 2.82
N HIS A 39 -8.89 -0.52 2.26
CA HIS A 39 -9.85 0.26 3.01
C HIS A 39 -10.90 -0.65 3.66
N ILE A 40 -11.00 -0.58 4.99
CA ILE A 40 -12.05 -1.24 5.76
C ILE A 40 -13.19 -0.26 5.92
N ASN A 41 -14.36 -0.57 5.35
CA ASN A 41 -15.54 0.28 5.48
C ASN A 41 -16.00 0.34 6.94
N ILE A 42 -16.36 1.53 7.38
CA ILE A 42 -16.93 1.78 8.70
C ILE A 42 -18.19 2.62 8.58
N LEU A 43 -19.04 2.60 9.62
CA LEU A 43 -20.04 3.64 9.79
C LEU A 43 -19.36 4.98 10.06
N ALA A 44 -20.01 6.08 9.68
CA ALA A 44 -19.53 7.41 9.98
C ALA A 44 -19.33 7.56 11.50
N PRO A 45 -18.11 7.87 11.97
CA PRO A 45 -17.88 8.15 13.38
C PRO A 45 -18.67 9.37 13.85
N HIS A 46 -19.01 9.42 15.14
CA HIS A 46 -19.69 10.58 15.72
C HIS A 46 -18.80 11.83 15.74
N ASP A 47 -17.52 11.64 16.05
CA ASP A 47 -16.52 12.70 16.08
C ASP A 47 -15.65 12.65 14.83
N HIS A 48 -15.45 13.81 14.20
CA HIS A 48 -14.54 13.98 13.05
C HIS A 48 -14.79 13.02 11.88
N GLN A 49 -16.06 12.81 11.51
CA GLN A 49 -16.43 11.92 10.40
C GLN A 49 -15.68 12.22 9.09
N GLU A 50 -15.40 13.50 8.84
CA GLU A 50 -14.68 14.00 7.68
C GLU A 50 -13.26 13.41 7.55
N ALA A 51 -12.64 13.03 8.67
CA ALA A 51 -11.31 12.42 8.70
C ALA A 51 -11.30 10.98 8.16
N TYR A 52 -12.46 10.35 8.04
CA TYR A 52 -12.59 8.95 7.59
C TYR A 52 -13.14 8.83 6.18
N VAL A 53 -13.40 9.95 5.50
CA VAL A 53 -13.87 9.95 4.10
C VAL A 53 -12.69 9.65 3.18
N ASN A 54 -12.75 8.52 2.48
CA ASN A 54 -11.74 8.15 1.49
C ASN A 54 -11.94 8.89 0.15
N ARG A 55 -11.02 8.69 -0.80
CA ARG A 55 -11.09 9.27 -2.16
C ARG A 55 -12.40 8.97 -2.90
N LYS A 56 -13.11 7.88 -2.56
CA LYS A 56 -14.40 7.48 -3.17
C LYS A 56 -15.61 8.07 -2.44
N GLY A 57 -15.40 8.88 -1.39
CA GLY A 57 -16.48 9.48 -0.60
C GLY A 57 -17.08 8.55 0.45
N HIS A 58 -16.46 7.41 0.75
CA HIS A 58 -16.94 6.47 1.76
C HIS A 58 -16.16 6.59 3.07
N HIS A 59 -16.83 6.36 4.19
CA HIS A 59 -16.18 6.25 5.50
C HIS A 59 -15.42 4.91 5.59
N SER A 60 -14.10 4.98 5.75
CA SER A 60 -13.25 3.80 5.84
C SER A 60 -11.92 4.08 6.54
N ILE A 61 -11.31 3.05 7.09
CA ILE A 61 -9.96 3.09 7.66
C ILE A 61 -9.00 2.42 6.68
N GLN A 62 -7.88 3.07 6.37
CA GLN A 62 -6.81 2.45 5.58
C GLN A 62 -6.01 1.50 6.48
N LEU A 63 -6.11 0.20 6.19
CA LEU A 63 -5.26 -0.83 6.75
C LEU A 63 -4.08 -1.08 5.80
N GLN A 64 -2.87 -0.97 6.31
CA GLN A 64 -1.65 -1.32 5.59
C GLN A 64 -0.84 -2.29 6.44
N VAL A 65 -0.11 -3.18 5.79
CA VAL A 65 0.82 -4.12 6.44
C VAL A 65 2.05 -3.34 6.91
N CYS A 66 2.48 -3.56 8.15
CA CYS A 66 3.75 -3.04 8.69
C CYS A 66 4.94 -3.88 8.21
#